data_AF-A0A645CRL7-F1
#
_entry.id   AF-A0A645CRL7-F1
#
_cell.length_a   1.000
_cell.length_b   1.000
_cell.length_c   1.000
_cell.angle_alpha   90.00
_cell.angle_beta   90.00
_cell.angle_gamma   90.00
#
_symmetry.space_group_name_H-M   'P 1'
#
loop_
_entity.id
_entity.type
_entity.pdbx_description
1 polymer ?
#
loop_
_entity_poly.entity_id
_entity_poly.type
_entity_poly.pdbx_seq_one_letter_code
_entity_poly.pdbx_strand_id
1 'polypeptide(L)'
;MSYYYLGLAMMLLALIFISRLNTSGYGLALRTIKEDDVAAASIGIYPVKFKLSAFVTGCVIASFVGSFYAVYLGFISPSSFQFTESMSMMTMVVLGGMGSIPGVIIGSAVLTALPEALRFLSDYRLVIYGAIMVLMMIFRPGGIWGNKMRMLNIYKVKAMGRKARVK
;
A
#
# COMPACT_ATOMS: atom_id res chain seq x y z
N MET A 1 -7.37 26.12 -11.12
CA MET A 1 -7.96 26.00 -9.78
C MET A 1 -8.97 24.86 -9.65
N SER A 2 -9.92 24.67 -10.57
CA SER A 2 -10.99 23.66 -10.41
C SER A 2 -10.50 22.20 -10.28
N TYR A 3 -9.48 21.80 -11.05
CA TYR A 3 -8.93 20.43 -10.97
C TYR A 3 -8.24 20.13 -9.63
N TYR A 4 -7.69 21.14 -8.95
CA TYR A 4 -7.04 20.96 -7.65
C TYR A 4 -8.06 20.51 -6.58
N TYR A 5 -9.20 21.19 -6.50
CA TYR A 5 -10.26 20.83 -5.56
C TYR A 5 -10.86 19.45 -5.86
N LEU A 6 -10.96 19.09 -7.15
CA LEU A 6 -11.46 17.79 -7.57
C LEU A 6 -10.48 16.67 -7.17
N GLY A 7 -9.18 16.84 -7.42
CA GLY A 7 -8.15 15.90 -6.99
C GLY A 7 -8.10 15.74 -5.46
N LEU A 8 -8.21 16.83 -4.72
CA LEU A 8 -8.24 16.80 -3.25
C LEU A 8 -9.49 16.07 -2.74
N ALA A 9 -10.66 16.32 -3.31
CA ALA A 9 -11.88 15.60 -2.99
C ALA A 9 -11.76 14.10 -3.25
N MET A 10 -11.18 13.70 -4.39
CA MET A 10 -10.95 12.29 -4.72
C MET A 10 -9.97 11.63 -3.75
N MET A 11 -8.88 12.31 -3.38
CA MET A 11 -7.93 11.84 -2.38
C MET A 11 -8.62 11.61 -1.03
N LEU A 12 -9.40 12.57 -0.54
CA LEU A 12 -10.14 12.42 0.73
C LEU A 12 -11.16 11.28 0.67
N LEU A 13 -11.92 11.17 -0.43
CA LEU A 13 -12.87 10.08 -0.63
C LEU A 13 -12.17 8.72 -0.61
N ALA A 14 -11.04 8.57 -1.31
CA ALA A 14 -10.26 7.34 -1.31
C ALA A 14 -9.73 7.00 0.10
N LEU A 15 -9.22 7.99 0.84
CA LEU A 15 -8.73 7.81 2.20
C LEU A 15 -9.84 7.37 3.17
N ILE A 16 -11.00 8.00 3.10
CA ILE A 16 -12.16 7.65 3.93
C ILE A 16 -12.63 6.24 3.56
N PHE A 17 -12.77 5.93 2.28
CA PHE A 17 -13.21 4.63 1.79
C PHE A 17 -12.29 3.50 2.25
N ILE A 18 -10.97 3.65 2.07
CA ILE A 18 -9.97 2.66 2.49
C ILE A 18 -9.94 2.52 4.02
N SER A 19 -10.01 3.63 4.75
CA SER A 19 -10.01 3.60 6.22
C SER A 19 -11.24 2.88 6.78
N ARG A 20 -12.42 3.13 6.20
CA ARG A 20 -13.67 2.44 6.55
C ARG A 20 -13.59 0.95 6.19
N LEU A 21 -13.07 0.62 5.01
CA LEU A 21 -12.93 -0.76 4.54
C LEU A 21 -11.97 -1.56 5.43
N ASN A 22 -10.86 -0.95 5.88
CA ASN A 22 -9.91 -1.56 6.81
C ASN A 22 -10.49 -1.80 8.22
N THR A 23 -11.41 -0.93 8.67
CA THR A 23 -12.07 -1.06 9.98
C THR A 23 -13.28 -1.99 9.94
N SER A 24 -13.83 -2.25 8.75
CA SER A 24 -14.97 -3.13 8.56
C SER A 24 -14.63 -4.61 8.73
N GLY A 25 -15.65 -5.46 8.88
CA GLY A 25 -15.48 -6.92 8.92
C GLY A 25 -14.80 -7.49 7.68
N TYR A 26 -14.89 -6.80 6.53
CA TYR A 26 -14.19 -7.18 5.31
C TYR A 26 -12.66 -7.10 5.46
N GLY A 27 -12.16 -6.03 6.09
CA GLY A 27 -10.74 -5.86 6.39
C GLY A 27 -10.23 -6.90 7.39
N LEU A 28 -11.07 -7.30 8.36
CA LEU A 28 -10.75 -8.37 9.31
C LEU A 28 -10.61 -9.73 8.60
N ALA A 29 -11.57 -10.07 7.73
CA ALA A 29 -11.54 -11.32 6.96
C ALA A 29 -10.26 -11.44 6.11
N LEU A 30 -9.83 -10.36 5.46
CA LEU A 30 -8.58 -10.32 4.70
C LEU A 30 -7.32 -10.50 5.57
N ARG A 31 -7.34 -10.02 6.82
CA ARG A 31 -6.25 -10.24 7.76
C ARG A 31 -6.16 -11.69 8.20
N THR A 32 -7.30 -12.36 8.41
CA THR A 32 -7.33 -13.79 8.74
C THR A 32 -6.78 -14.65 7.59
N ILE A 33 -7.20 -14.35 6.36
CA ILE A 33 -6.68 -15.01 5.14
C ILE A 33 -5.17 -14.81 4.99
N LYS A 34 -4.65 -13.64 5.37
CA LYS A 34 -3.21 -13.35 5.35
C LYS A 34 -2.41 -14.19 6.36
N GLU A 35 -3.03 -14.64 7.46
CA GLU A 35 -2.36 -15.51 8.44
C GLU A 35 -2.37 -16.98 7.98
N ASP A 36 -3.53 -17.52 7.61
CA ASP A 36 -3.65 -18.88 7.07
C ASP A 36 -4.95 -19.04 6.25
N ASP A 37 -4.78 -19.37 4.96
CA ASP A 37 -5.88 -19.61 4.02
C ASP A 37 -6.73 -20.83 4.40
N VAL A 38 -6.10 -21.90 4.90
CA VAL A 38 -6.76 -23.17 5.25
C VAL A 38 -7.56 -23.00 6.54
N ALA A 39 -6.98 -22.32 7.53
CA ALA A 39 -7.69 -22.00 8.77
C ALA A 39 -8.88 -21.06 8.52
N ALA A 40 -8.75 -20.07 7.65
CA ALA A 40 -9.85 -19.18 7.27
C ALA A 40 -11.01 -19.95 6.62
N ALA A 41 -10.70 -20.93 5.76
CA ALA A 41 -11.71 -21.78 5.14
C ALA A 41 -12.50 -22.62 6.17
N SER A 42 -11.84 -23.09 7.25
CA SER A 42 -12.47 -23.91 8.29
C SER A 42 -13.54 -23.16 9.11
N ILE A 43 -13.44 -21.83 9.20
CA ILE A 43 -14.42 -20.97 9.89
C ILE A 43 -15.47 -20.35 8.94
N GLY A 44 -15.57 -20.86 7.70
CA GLY A 44 -16.58 -20.45 6.73
C GLY A 44 -16.21 -19.21 5.88
N ILE A 45 -14.96 -18.74 5.93
CA ILE A 45 -14.48 -17.65 5.07
C ILE A 45 -13.90 -18.25 3.79
N TYR A 46 -14.50 -17.97 2.63
CA TYR A 46 -14.02 -18.46 1.33
C TYR A 46 -12.87 -17.59 0.80
N PRO A 47 -11.59 -18.01 0.87
CA PRO A 47 -10.44 -17.14 0.57
C PRO A 47 -10.44 -16.62 -0.87
N VAL A 48 -10.87 -17.43 -1.84
CA VAL A 48 -10.92 -17.06 -3.26
C VAL A 48 -11.83 -15.84 -3.49
N LYS A 49 -13.04 -15.82 -2.88
CA LYS A 49 -13.98 -14.71 -3.04
C LYS A 49 -13.46 -13.42 -2.42
N PHE A 50 -12.82 -13.51 -1.25
CA PHE A 50 -12.22 -12.35 -0.58
C PHE A 50 -10.99 -11.82 -1.33
N LYS A 51 -10.14 -12.69 -1.88
CA LYS A 51 -9.00 -12.27 -2.72
C LYS A 51 -9.45 -11.58 -4.01
N LEU A 52 -10.45 -12.13 -4.70
CA LEU A 52 -11.02 -11.52 -5.91
C LEU A 52 -11.66 -10.16 -5.62
N SER A 53 -12.46 -10.06 -4.55
CA SER A 53 -13.04 -8.77 -4.16
C SER A 53 -11.96 -7.75 -3.77
N ALA A 54 -10.87 -8.18 -3.12
CA ALA A 54 -9.78 -7.27 -2.75
C ALA A 54 -9.09 -6.71 -4.00
N PHE A 55 -8.88 -7.56 -5.01
CA PHE A 55 -8.38 -7.14 -6.31
C PHE A 55 -9.32 -6.16 -7.01
N VAL A 56 -10.62 -6.48 -7.09
CA VAL A 56 -11.62 -5.62 -7.74
C VAL A 56 -11.71 -4.26 -7.04
N THR A 57 -11.77 -4.22 -5.71
CA THR A 57 -11.81 -2.94 -4.96
C THR A 57 -10.57 -2.08 -5.21
N GLY A 58 -9.38 -2.70 -5.33
CA GLY A 58 -8.16 -2.01 -5.72
C GLY A 58 -8.24 -1.44 -7.14
N CYS A 59 -8.70 -2.23 -8.11
CA CYS A 59 -8.89 -1.80 -9.49
C CYS A 59 -9.89 -0.65 -9.60
N VAL A 60 -10.99 -0.67 -8.85
CA VAL A 60 -11.99 0.41 -8.86
C VAL A 60 -11.36 1.74 -8.43
N ILE A 61 -10.56 1.73 -7.35
CA ILE A 61 -9.89 2.94 -6.86
C ILE A 61 -8.83 3.41 -7.86
N ALA A 62 -8.03 2.49 -8.40
CA ALA A 62 -7.00 2.81 -9.39
C ALA A 62 -7.61 3.40 -10.68
N SER A 63 -8.71 2.83 -11.17
CA SER A 63 -9.44 3.32 -12.34
C SER A 63 -10.03 4.70 -12.10
N PHE A 64 -10.57 4.97 -10.91
CA PHE A 64 -11.13 6.27 -10.58
C PHE A 64 -10.06 7.37 -10.66
N VAL A 65 -8.89 7.13 -10.07
CA VAL A 65 -7.73 8.04 -10.14
C VAL A 65 -7.18 8.14 -11.56
N GLY A 66 -7.05 7.03 -12.29
CA GLY A 66 -6.53 6.97 -13.66
C GLY A 66 -7.40 7.75 -14.66
N SER A 67 -8.73 7.63 -14.57
CA SER A 67 -9.66 8.40 -15.39
C SER A 67 -9.53 9.90 -15.15
N PHE A 68 -9.36 10.32 -13.90
CA PHE A 68 -9.09 11.72 -13.58
C PHE A 68 -7.74 12.19 -14.11
N TYR A 69 -6.70 11.35 -14.01
CA TYR A 69 -5.37 11.65 -14.54
C TYR A 69 -5.38 11.85 -16.07
N ALA A 70 -6.15 11.04 -16.80
CA ALA A 70 -6.36 11.19 -18.25
C ALA A 70 -6.99 12.55 -18.60
N VAL A 71 -8.03 12.96 -17.87
CA VAL A 71 -8.69 14.27 -18.07
C VAL A 71 -7.76 15.42 -17.68
N TYR A 72 -6.93 15.24 -16.65
CA TYR A 72 -5.96 16.25 -16.20
C TYR A 72 -4.84 16.48 -17.22
N LEU A 73 -4.29 15.42 -17.81
CA LEU A 73 -3.24 15.55 -18.83
C LEU A 73 -3.77 16.06 -20.17
N GLY A 74 -5.04 15.80 -20.50
CA GLY A 74 -5.67 16.19 -21.77
C GLY A 74 -5.11 15.48 -23.02
N PHE A 75 -3.98 14.77 -22.88
CA PHE A 75 -3.32 14.00 -23.92
C PHE A 75 -2.63 12.78 -23.30
N ILE A 76 -2.84 11.61 -23.89
CA ILE A 76 -2.23 10.35 -23.44
C ILE A 76 -1.21 9.92 -24.50
N SER A 77 0.07 10.00 -24.15
CA SER A 77 1.16 9.39 -24.92
C SER A 77 1.74 8.18 -24.18
N PRO A 78 2.21 7.15 -24.91
CA PRO A 78 2.88 6.00 -24.29
C PRO A 78 4.19 6.38 -23.59
N SER A 79 4.76 7.55 -23.90
CA SER A 79 5.91 8.11 -23.19
C SER A 79 5.61 8.55 -21.74
N SER A 80 4.33 8.79 -21.38
CA SER A 80 3.94 9.16 -20.02
C SER A 80 3.73 7.95 -19.10
N PHE A 81 3.62 6.75 -19.66
CA PHE A 81 3.39 5.50 -18.92
C PHE A 81 4.57 4.55 -19.07
N GLN A 82 5.79 5.09 -18.93
CA GLN A 82 7.02 4.30 -18.99
C GLN A 82 7.23 3.52 -17.69
N PHE A 83 8.09 2.50 -17.76
CA PHE A 83 8.46 1.69 -16.61
C PHE A 83 8.94 2.53 -15.41
N THR A 84 9.62 3.65 -15.68
CA THR A 84 10.07 4.60 -14.66
C THR A 84 8.94 5.13 -13.78
N GLU A 85 7.75 5.39 -14.34
CA GLU A 85 6.60 5.88 -13.57
C GLU A 85 5.94 4.79 -12.74
N SER A 86 5.91 3.55 -13.24
CA SER A 86 5.42 2.43 -12.44
C SER A 86 6.34 2.16 -11.24
N MET A 87 7.65 2.27 -11.44
CA MET A 87 8.65 2.14 -10.38
C MET A 87 8.58 3.29 -9.36
N SER A 88 8.34 4.52 -9.80
CA SER A 88 8.17 5.67 -8.90
C SER A 88 6.97 5.45 -7.96
N MET A 89 5.82 5.04 -8.50
CA MET A 89 4.61 4.73 -7.73
C MET A 89 4.84 3.57 -6.75
N MET A 90 5.51 2.49 -7.19
CA MET A 90 5.84 1.36 -6.32
C MET A 90 6.75 1.77 -5.16
N THR A 91 7.76 2.61 -5.45
CA THR A 91 8.70 3.13 -4.45
C THR A 91 7.97 3.99 -3.41
N MET A 92 7.02 4.84 -3.82
CA MET A 92 6.20 5.64 -2.90
C MET A 92 5.42 4.77 -1.91
N VAL A 93 4.79 3.70 -2.40
CA VAL A 93 3.99 2.80 -1.56
C VAL A 93 4.88 1.99 -0.61
N VAL A 94 6.00 1.47 -1.09
CA VAL A 94 6.92 0.65 -0.29
C VAL A 94 7.62 1.48 0.77
N LEU A 95 8.09 2.69 0.42
CA LEU A 95 8.71 3.62 1.36
C LEU A 95 7.72 4.04 2.46
N GLY A 96 6.47 4.30 2.09
CA GLY A 96 5.41 4.58 3.06
C GLY A 96 5.03 3.39 3.96
N GLY A 97 5.06 2.17 3.41
CA GLY A 97 4.81 0.92 4.12
C GLY A 97 3.54 0.22 3.67
N MET A 98 3.67 -1.08 3.36
CA MET A 98 2.55 -1.93 2.94
C MET A 98 1.52 -2.11 4.07
N GLY A 99 0.41 -1.36 3.98
CA GLY A 99 -0.71 -1.44 4.92
C GLY A 99 -0.80 -0.30 5.94
N SER A 100 -0.06 0.80 5.76
CA SER A 100 -0.17 1.99 6.60
C SER A 100 -0.54 3.23 5.77
N ILE A 101 -1.80 3.66 5.88
CA ILE A 101 -2.32 4.85 5.19
C ILE A 101 -1.49 6.11 5.47
N PRO A 102 -1.19 6.50 6.74
CA PRO A 102 -0.40 7.70 7.00
C PRO A 102 1.04 7.57 6.50
N GLY A 103 1.59 6.35 6.53
CA GLY A 103 2.92 6.07 5.99
C GLY A 103 2.99 6.33 4.48
N VAL A 104 2.01 5.86 3.70
CA VAL A 104 1.95 6.09 2.24
C VAL A 104 1.81 7.57 1.89
N ILE A 105 1.04 8.35 2.65
CA ILE A 105 0.91 9.81 2.43
C ILE A 105 2.24 10.52 2.63
N ILE A 106 2.97 10.20 3.71
CA ILE A 106 4.28 10.77 3.97
C ILE A 106 5.28 10.31 2.91
N GLY A 107 5.24 9.02 2.53
CA GLY A 107 6.15 8.45 1.56
C GLY A 107 6.00 9.04 0.16
N SER A 108 4.76 9.28 -0.29
CA SER A 108 4.50 9.95 -1.57
C SER A 108 4.90 11.42 -1.52
N ALA A 109 4.67 12.14 -0.42
CA ALA A 109 5.11 13.53 -0.26
C ALA A 109 6.64 13.66 -0.34
N VAL A 110 7.37 12.79 0.38
CA VAL A 110 8.84 12.77 0.38
C VAL A 110 9.39 12.45 -1.00
N LEU A 111 8.89 11.40 -1.66
CA LEU A 111 9.38 11.01 -2.99
C LEU A 111 8.92 11.94 -4.12
N THR A 112 7.86 12.73 -3.92
CA THR A 112 7.50 13.80 -4.86
C THR A 112 8.49 14.97 -4.76
N ALA A 113 8.92 15.33 -3.55
CA ALA A 113 9.89 16.41 -3.32
C ALA A 113 11.34 16.01 -3.62
N LEU A 114 11.68 14.72 -3.48
CA LEU A 114 13.01 14.19 -3.71
C LEU A 114 13.59 14.49 -5.12
N PRO A 115 12.87 14.27 -6.24
CA PRO A 115 13.38 14.56 -7.58
C PRO A 115 13.58 16.06 -7.86
N GLU A 116 12.95 16.95 -7.10
CA GLU A 116 13.21 18.41 -7.18
C GLU A 116 14.57 18.75 -6.57
N ALA A 117 14.91 18.15 -5.43
CA ALA A 117 16.21 18.30 -4.79
C ALA A 117 17.35 17.61 -5.56
N LEU A 118 17.06 16.47 -6.19
CA LEU A 118 18.03 15.67 -6.97
C LEU A 118 18.01 15.98 -8.47
N ARG A 119 17.54 17.17 -8.86
CA ARG A 119 17.45 17.58 -10.27
C ARG A 119 18.78 17.48 -11.02
N PHE A 120 19.91 17.62 -10.32
CA PHE A 120 21.27 17.49 -10.86
C PHE A 120 21.68 16.04 -11.20
N LEU A 121 21.03 15.02 -10.63
CA LEU A 121 21.31 13.59 -10.88
C LEU A 121 20.17 12.92 -11.65
N SER A 122 19.54 13.64 -12.58
CA SER A 122 18.35 13.16 -13.29
C SER A 122 18.56 11.83 -14.03
N ASP A 123 19.76 11.55 -14.53
CA ASP A 123 20.10 10.30 -15.22
C ASP A 123 20.16 9.07 -14.30
N TYR A 124 20.46 9.28 -13.00
CA TYR A 124 20.60 8.20 -12.02
C TYR A 124 19.30 7.92 -11.24
N ARG A 125 18.19 8.59 -11.56
CA ARG A 125 16.90 8.46 -10.85
C ARG A 125 16.46 7.01 -10.65
N LEU A 126 16.61 6.18 -11.67
CA LEU A 126 16.16 4.78 -11.63
C LEU A 126 17.01 3.94 -10.67
N VAL A 127 18.33 4.18 -10.64
CA VAL A 127 19.26 3.55 -9.69
C VAL A 127 18.96 4.01 -8.27
N ILE A 128 18.66 5.30 -8.08
CA ILE A 128 18.33 5.87 -6.78
C ILE A 128 17.01 5.30 -6.24
N TYR A 129 15.96 5.21 -7.06
CA TYR A 129 14.70 4.58 -6.63
C TYR A 129 14.89 3.10 -6.28
N GLY A 130 15.67 2.35 -7.06
CA GLY A 130 16.04 0.97 -6.74
C GLY A 130 16.81 0.85 -5.43
N ALA A 131 17.80 1.72 -5.20
CA ALA A 131 18.58 1.75 -3.96
C ALA A 131 17.70 2.09 -2.75
N ILE A 132 16.79 3.06 -2.87
CA ILE A 132 15.83 3.43 -1.83
C ILE A 132 14.91 2.24 -1.49
N MET A 133 14.42 1.53 -2.51
CA MET A 133 13.60 0.33 -2.33
C MET A 133 14.34 -0.74 -1.52
N VAL A 134 15.56 -1.09 -1.93
CA VAL A 134 16.39 -2.11 -1.26
C VAL A 134 16.72 -1.68 0.17
N LEU A 135 17.15 -0.43 0.37
CA LEU A 135 17.42 0.12 1.70
C LEU A 135 16.18 0.03 2.60
N MET A 136 15.01 0.40 2.11
CA MET A 136 13.77 0.30 2.89
C MET A 136 13.41 -1.15 3.25
N MET A 137 13.60 -2.10 2.32
CA MET A 137 13.38 -3.53 2.61
C MET A 137 14.33 -4.07 3.69
N ILE A 138 15.58 -3.59 3.71
CA ILE A 138 16.59 -3.98 4.70
C ILE A 138 16.30 -3.34 6.06
N PHE A 139 16.14 -2.02 6.10
CA PHE A 139 16.05 -1.27 7.36
C PHE A 139 14.69 -1.39 8.03
N ARG A 140 13.59 -1.49 7.26
CA ARG A 140 12.25 -1.56 7.84
C ARG A 140 11.20 -2.12 6.85
N PRO A 141 11.02 -3.45 6.78
CA PRO A 141 10.06 -4.08 5.87
C PRO A 141 8.58 -3.75 6.16
N GLY A 142 8.30 -2.99 7.23
CA GLY A 142 6.96 -2.46 7.56
C GLY A 142 6.72 -1.00 7.16
N GLY A 143 7.72 -0.27 6.64
CA GLY A 143 7.66 1.16 6.29
C GLY A 143 7.78 2.14 7.46
N ILE A 144 7.73 3.45 7.18
CA ILE A 144 7.97 4.55 8.15
C ILE A 144 6.98 4.51 9.33
N TRP A 145 5.76 4.03 9.09
CA TRP A 145 4.70 3.90 10.09
C TRP A 145 4.29 2.43 10.25
N GLY A 146 5.29 1.56 10.46
CA GLY A 146 5.12 0.11 10.53
C GLY A 146 4.14 -0.32 11.62
N ASN A 147 3.20 -1.17 11.22
CA ASN A 147 2.21 -1.79 12.10
C ASN A 147 2.91 -2.55 13.25
N LYS A 148 2.79 -2.04 14.48
CA LYS A 148 3.36 -2.64 15.72
C LYS A 148 2.90 -4.08 15.99
N MET A 149 1.91 -4.59 15.27
CA MET A 149 1.27 -5.88 15.56
C MET A 149 2.08 -7.12 15.16
N ARG A 150 3.13 -7.00 14.33
CA ARG A 150 3.87 -8.19 13.85
C ARG A 150 4.75 -8.87 14.93
N MET A 151 5.07 -8.19 16.04
CA MET A 151 5.93 -8.76 17.10
C MET A 151 5.18 -9.34 18.32
N LEU A 152 3.95 -8.90 18.60
CA LEU A 152 3.24 -9.34 19.82
C LEU A 152 2.65 -10.76 19.71
N ASN A 153 2.41 -11.27 18.50
CA ASN A 153 1.82 -12.61 18.32
C ASN A 153 2.83 -13.76 18.48
N ILE A 154 4.10 -13.57 18.09
CA ILE A 154 5.12 -14.63 18.20
C ILE A 154 5.36 -15.00 19.68
N TYR A 155 5.30 -14.02 20.59
CA TYR A 155 5.47 -14.28 22.03
C TYR A 155 4.21 -14.90 22.66
N LYS A 156 3.00 -14.51 22.25
CA LYS A 156 1.75 -15.10 22.78
C LYS A 156 1.56 -16.55 22.35
N VAL A 157 1.85 -16.91 21.09
CA VAL A 157 1.72 -18.30 20.61
C VAL A 157 2.71 -19.23 21.32
N LYS A 158 3.95 -18.78 21.54
CA LYS A 158 4.97 -19.56 22.28
C LYS A 158 4.62 -19.72 23.77
N ALA A 159 4.04 -18.70 24.39
CA ALA A 159 3.60 -18.75 25.78
C ALA A 159 2.37 -19.65 25.98
N MET A 160 1.46 -19.72 25.00
CA MET A 160 0.25 -20.55 25.07
C MET A 160 0.55 -22.03 24.82
N GLY A 161 1.45 -22.34 23.86
CA GLY A 161 1.89 -23.71 23.60
C GLY A 161 2.68 -24.35 24.76
N ARG A 162 3.34 -23.54 25.59
CA ARG A 162 4.06 -24.04 26.78
C ARG A 162 3.11 -24.41 27.93
N LYS A 163 1.95 -23.77 28.07
CA LYS A 163 0.94 -24.10 29.09
C LYS A 163 0.13 -25.36 28.77
N ALA A 164 -0.03 -25.70 27.50
CA ALA A 164 -0.79 -26.88 27.07
C ALA A 164 -0.01 -28.20 27.22
N ARG A 165 1.31 -28.16 27.41
CA ARG A 165 2.17 -29.36 27.50
C ARG A 165 2.52 -29.78 28.95
N VAL A 166 2.02 -29.04 29.94
CA VAL A 166 2.32 -29.24 31.39
C VAL A 166 1.07 -29.65 32.18
N LYS A 167 0.01 -30.07 31.48
CA LYS A 167 -1.14 -30.78 32.04
C LYS A 167 -1.30 -32.09 31.29
#